data_AF-A0A2V9B703-F1
#
_entry.id   AF-A0A2V9B703-F1
#
_cell.length_a   1.000
_cell.length_b   1.000
_cell.length_c   1.000
_cell.angle_alpha   90.00
_cell.angle_beta   90.00
_cell.angle_gamma   90.00
#
_symmetry.space_group_name_H-M   'P 1'
#
loop_
_entity.id
_entity.type
_entity.pdbx_description
1 polymer ?
#
loop_
_entity_poly.entity_id
_entity_poly.type
_entity_poly.pdbx_seq_one_letter_code
_entity_poly.pdbx_strand_id
1 'polypeptide(L)'
;MTSTFVLYIVIIQEMSDSFSRSKLSAVERNFRSQIAQLASGRWFLRGNLSERSGKCGKANCRCAQGELHKSLYLVHSQDGKLRQICVPKAWQERVRQAVHDYHQMQKLIEEVSELEWKRLEERKP
;
A
#
# COMPACT_ATOMS: atom_id res chain seq x y z
N MET A 1 4.07 -5.94 -19.41
CA MET A 1 3.39 -4.71 -19.89
C MET A 1 2.09 -4.63 -19.11
N THR A 2 1.81 -3.69 -18.20
CA THR A 2 2.32 -2.34 -17.93
C THR A 2 2.55 -2.20 -16.42
N SER A 3 3.80 -1.94 -16.01
CA SER A 3 4.05 -1.41 -14.66
C SER A 3 3.84 0.08 -14.75
N THR A 4 2.58 0.52 -14.61
CA THR A 4 2.27 1.94 -14.62
C THR A 4 2.71 2.51 -13.28
N PHE A 5 3.73 3.34 -13.35
CA PHE A 5 4.30 4.12 -12.26
C PHE A 5 3.20 4.87 -11.52
N VAL A 6 2.90 4.45 -10.29
CA VAL A 6 2.22 5.32 -9.33
C VAL A 6 3.29 6.23 -8.73
N LEU A 7 3.61 7.28 -9.49
CA LEU A 7 4.24 8.48 -8.98
C LEU A 7 3.33 9.61 -9.48
N TYR A 8 2.63 10.29 -8.59
CA TYR A 8 2.62 11.76 -8.54
C TYR A 8 2.20 12.16 -7.13
N ILE A 9 3.18 12.78 -6.46
CA ILE A 9 3.14 13.38 -5.14
C ILE A 9 2.41 14.72 -5.23
N VAL A 10 1.45 14.93 -4.32
CA VAL A 10 1.15 16.15 -3.55
C VAL A 10 1.08 17.50 -4.31
N ILE A 11 -0.15 18.05 -4.31
CA ILE A 11 -0.52 19.49 -4.27
C ILE A 11 0.05 20.37 -5.40
N ILE A 12 -0.77 20.55 -6.42
CA ILE A 12 -0.94 21.84 -7.09
C ILE A 12 -2.41 22.21 -6.89
N GLN A 13 -2.66 23.22 -6.06
CA GLN A 13 -3.91 23.97 -6.09
C GLN A 13 -4.05 24.66 -7.46
N GLU A 14 -5.30 24.84 -7.90
CA GLU A 14 -5.73 25.61 -9.09
C GLU A 14 -5.75 24.86 -10.44
N MET A 15 -6.70 23.94 -10.60
CA MET A 15 -7.61 23.93 -11.77
C MET A 15 -9.00 23.47 -11.30
N SER A 16 -9.94 24.42 -11.30
CA SER A 16 -11.31 24.25 -10.84
C SER A 16 -12.11 23.28 -11.70
N ASP A 17 -12.22 22.03 -11.26
CA ASP A 17 -13.54 21.40 -11.19
C ASP A 17 -13.81 21.18 -9.71
N SER A 18 -14.41 22.18 -9.07
CA SER A 18 -14.83 22.05 -7.68
C SER A 18 -15.91 20.96 -7.64
N PHE A 19 -15.50 19.71 -7.42
CA PHE A 19 -16.42 18.62 -7.13
C PHE A 19 -17.23 19.02 -5.91
N SER A 20 -18.43 19.54 -6.16
CA SER A 20 -19.31 19.97 -5.09
C SER A 20 -19.61 18.75 -4.25
N ARG A 21 -19.15 18.75 -2.99
CA ARG A 21 -19.26 17.60 -2.06
C ARG A 21 -20.71 17.15 -1.89
N SER A 22 -21.68 18.03 -2.16
CA SER A 22 -23.12 17.74 -2.11
C SER A 22 -23.60 16.84 -3.26
N LYS A 23 -22.84 16.71 -4.36
CA LYS A 23 -23.17 15.81 -5.48
C LYS A 23 -22.65 14.38 -5.31
N LEU A 24 -21.85 14.13 -4.27
CA LEU A 24 -21.24 12.82 -4.03
C LEU A 24 -22.17 11.91 -3.22
N SER A 25 -22.21 10.63 -3.61
CA SER A 25 -22.91 9.61 -2.83
C SER A 25 -22.32 9.50 -1.42
N ALA A 26 -23.09 8.97 -0.47
CA ALA A 26 -22.59 8.73 0.89
C ALA A 26 -21.37 7.79 0.90
N VAL A 27 -21.37 6.79 0.01
CA VAL A 27 -20.28 5.82 -0.15
C VAL A 27 -18.98 6.51 -0.60
N GLU A 28 -19.05 7.36 -1.62
CA GLU A 28 -17.86 8.06 -2.11
C GLU A 28 -17.32 9.07 -1.10
N ARG A 29 -18.21 9.80 -0.42
CA ARG A 29 -17.79 10.69 0.67
C ARG A 29 -17.04 9.93 1.75
N ASN A 30 -17.48 8.71 2.06
CA ASN A 30 -16.79 7.84 3.01
C ASN A 30 -15.40 7.43 2.50
N PHE A 31 -15.26 6.98 1.24
CA PHE A 31 -13.96 6.63 0.68
C PHE A 31 -12.98 7.81 0.70
N ARG A 32 -13.41 8.98 0.21
CA ARG A 32 -12.57 10.20 0.22
C ARG A 32 -12.21 10.64 1.63
N SER A 33 -13.10 10.45 2.61
CA SER A 33 -12.80 10.72 4.02
C SER A 33 -11.75 9.76 4.56
N GLN A 34 -11.86 8.46 4.30
CA GLN A 34 -10.86 7.47 4.73
C GLN A 34 -9.49 7.73 4.10
N ILE A 35 -9.44 8.10 2.82
CA ILE A 35 -8.20 8.53 2.14
C ILE A 35 -7.57 9.69 2.90
N ALA A 36 -8.34 10.74 3.21
CA ALA A 36 -7.84 11.90 3.93
C ALA A 36 -7.31 11.53 5.33
N GLN A 37 -8.00 10.63 6.04
CA GLN A 37 -7.59 10.13 7.36
C GLN A 37 -6.31 9.30 7.32
N LEU A 38 -6.13 8.47 6.28
CA LEU A 38 -4.89 7.72 6.11
C LEU A 38 -3.73 8.66 5.73
N ALA A 39 -3.98 9.65 4.87
CA ALA A 39 -2.96 10.59 4.42
C ALA A 39 -2.43 11.52 5.53
N SER A 40 -3.17 11.74 6.61
CA SER A 40 -2.88 12.76 7.63
C SER A 40 -1.74 12.40 8.61
N GLY A 41 -0.79 11.54 8.23
CA GLY A 41 0.41 11.25 9.04
C GLY A 41 0.79 9.78 9.18
N ARG A 42 0.19 8.88 8.39
CA ARG A 42 0.59 7.47 8.41
C ARG A 42 1.83 7.23 7.56
N TRP A 43 2.62 6.24 7.96
CA TRP A 43 3.72 5.74 7.14
C TRP A 43 3.20 4.67 6.18
N PHE A 44 3.62 4.74 4.93
CA PHE A 44 3.20 3.81 3.88
C PHE A 44 4.39 3.07 3.31
N LEU A 45 4.24 1.76 3.11
CA LEU A 45 5.25 0.93 2.46
C LEU A 45 4.59 0.05 1.40
N ARG A 46 4.96 0.28 0.14
CA ARG A 46 4.53 -0.58 -0.97
C ARG A 46 5.25 -1.93 -0.88
N GLY A 47 4.48 -3.01 -0.92
CA GLY A 47 5.01 -4.37 -1.06
C GLY A 47 4.19 -5.40 -0.33
N ASN A 48 4.67 -6.63 -0.36
CA ASN A 48 4.11 -7.77 0.34
C ASN A 48 5.05 -8.24 1.43
N LEU A 49 4.48 -8.84 2.46
CA LEU A 49 5.24 -9.44 3.55
C LEU A 49 5.35 -10.94 3.36
N SER A 50 6.57 -11.46 3.45
CA SER A 50 6.89 -12.88 3.34
C SER A 50 7.55 -13.35 4.62
N GLU A 51 6.90 -14.27 5.33
CA GLU A 51 7.49 -14.95 6.48
C GLU A 51 8.28 -16.16 6.00
N ARG A 52 9.49 -16.31 6.54
CA ARG A 52 10.40 -17.41 6.20
C ARG A 52 10.97 -18.01 7.47
N SER A 53 11.07 -19.34 7.48
CA SER A 53 11.68 -20.12 8.55
C SER A 53 12.97 -20.75 8.04
N GLY A 54 14.08 -20.59 8.75
CA GLY A 54 15.37 -21.13 8.30
C GLY A 54 16.42 -21.27 9.40
N LYS A 55 17.51 -21.98 9.07
CA LYS A 55 18.68 -22.13 9.93
C LYS A 55 19.63 -20.93 9.73
N CYS A 56 20.31 -20.48 10.79
CA CYS A 56 21.27 -19.37 10.71
C CYS A 56 22.69 -19.80 10.33
N GLY A 57 22.95 -21.11 10.17
CA GLY A 57 24.28 -21.64 9.84
C GLY A 57 25.22 -21.85 11.03
N LYS A 58 24.87 -21.36 12.22
CA LYS A 58 25.65 -21.61 13.44
C LYS A 58 25.37 -23.01 13.99
N ALA A 59 26.42 -23.82 14.15
CA ALA A 59 26.32 -25.21 14.60
C ALA A 59 25.69 -25.35 16.00
N ASN A 60 25.93 -24.38 16.90
CA ASN A 60 25.45 -24.39 18.28
C ASN A 60 24.09 -23.67 18.48
N CYS A 61 23.44 -23.23 17.42
CA CYS A 61 22.16 -22.54 17.53
C CYS A 61 20.99 -23.53 17.53
N ARG A 62 19.97 -23.29 18.39
CA ARG A 62 18.74 -24.09 18.48
C ARG A 62 18.05 -24.40 17.15
N CYS A 63 18.22 -23.54 16.15
CA CYS A 63 17.70 -23.80 14.80
C CYS A 63 18.32 -25.02 14.11
N ALA A 64 19.52 -25.45 14.52
CA ALA A 64 20.13 -26.67 14.04
C ALA A 64 19.41 -27.92 14.57
N GLN A 65 18.80 -27.83 15.76
CA GLN A 65 18.07 -28.91 16.45
C GLN A 65 16.55 -28.92 16.19
N GLY A 66 16.05 -28.00 15.36
CA GLY A 66 14.64 -27.99 14.92
C GLY A 66 13.87 -26.69 15.19
N GLU A 67 14.39 -25.80 16.04
CA GLU A 67 13.75 -24.50 16.33
C GLU A 67 14.14 -23.43 15.30
N LEU A 68 13.57 -23.52 14.09
CA LEU A 68 13.92 -22.61 12.98
C LEU A 68 13.70 -21.13 13.33
N HIS A 69 14.60 -20.27 12.87
CA HIS A 69 14.42 -18.83 12.99
C HIS A 69 13.34 -18.33 12.05
N LYS A 70 12.38 -17.58 12.58
CA LYS A 70 11.40 -16.82 11.80
C LYS A 70 11.96 -15.46 11.41
N SER A 71 11.86 -15.13 10.14
CA SER A 71 12.25 -13.83 9.56
C SER A 71 11.11 -13.27 8.73
N LEU A 72 10.92 -11.96 8.79
CA LEU A 72 9.93 -11.24 7.99
C LEU A 72 10.65 -10.49 6.87
N TYR A 73 10.19 -10.62 5.63
CA TYR A 73 10.73 -9.92 4.48
C TYR A 73 9.67 -8.99 3.90
N LEU A 74 10.05 -7.74 3.62
CA LEU A 74 9.29 -6.85 2.74
C LEU A 74 9.78 -7.08 1.31
N VAL A 75 8.85 -7.37 0.40
CA VAL A 75 9.14 -7.75 -0.98
C VAL A 75 8.28 -6.93 -1.93
N HIS A 76 8.86 -6.31 -2.94
CA HIS A 76 8.10 -5.69 -4.02
C HIS A 76 8.87 -5.72 -5.34
N SER A 77 8.15 -5.60 -6.45
CA SER A 77 8.77 -5.34 -7.75
C SER A 77 9.00 -3.85 -7.92
N GLN A 78 10.17 -3.47 -8.41
CA GLN A 78 10.53 -2.11 -8.80
C GLN A 78 11.24 -2.18 -10.14
N ASP A 79 10.72 -1.47 -11.15
CA ASP A 79 11.28 -1.45 -12.52
C ASP A 79 11.46 -2.86 -13.12
N GLY A 80 10.50 -3.75 -12.85
CA GLY A 80 10.53 -5.15 -13.31
C GLY A 80 11.50 -6.05 -12.53
N LYS A 81 12.21 -5.53 -11.52
CA LYS A 81 13.16 -6.28 -10.69
C LYS A 81 12.59 -6.53 -9.30
N LEU A 82 12.84 -7.73 -8.76
CA LEU A 82 12.48 -8.07 -7.39
C LEU A 82 13.39 -7.35 -6.39
N ARG A 83 12.80 -6.55 -5.51
CA ARG A 83 13.46 -5.90 -4.37
C ARG A 83 12.94 -6.53 -3.08
N GLN A 84 13.84 -6.92 -2.18
CA GLN A 84 13.47 -7.46 -0.87
C GLN A 84 14.42 -6.99 0.23
N ILE A 85 13.90 -6.86 1.45
CA ILE A 85 14.68 -6.56 2.66
C ILE A 85 14.16 -7.39 3.83
N CYS A 86 15.07 -7.96 4.63
CA CYS A 86 14.73 -8.60 5.90
C CYS A 86 14.42 -7.52 6.94
N VAL A 87 13.21 -7.55 7.50
CA VAL A 87 12.71 -6.55 8.44
C VAL A 87 13.26 -6.86 9.84
N PRO A 88 14.03 -5.93 10.45
CA PRO A 88 14.51 -6.10 11.82
C PRO A 88 13.35 -6.29 12.79
N LYS A 89 13.51 -7.18 13.79
CA LYS A 89 12.43 -7.54 14.73
C LYS A 89 11.73 -6.32 15.35
N ALA A 90 12.49 -5.32 15.78
CA ALA A 90 11.97 -4.09 16.39
C ALA A 90 11.05 -3.26 15.46
N TRP A 91 11.16 -3.46 14.14
CA TRP A 91 10.39 -2.72 13.14
C TRP A 91 9.26 -3.53 12.51
N GLN A 92 9.12 -4.81 12.84
CA GLN A 92 8.16 -5.69 12.16
C GLN A 92 6.73 -5.20 12.27
N GLU A 93 6.30 -4.78 13.46
CA GLU A 93 4.93 -4.30 13.66
C GLU A 93 4.66 -3.02 12.88
N ARG A 94 5.59 -2.07 12.96
CA ARG A 94 5.47 -0.79 12.23
C ARG A 94 5.45 -1.01 10.71
N VAL A 95 6.24 -1.95 10.19
CA VAL A 95 6.24 -2.31 8.77
C VAL A 95 4.95 -3.02 8.36
N ARG A 96 4.40 -3.91 9.20
CA ARG A 96 3.08 -4.54 8.97
C ARG A 96 1.99 -3.50 8.82
N GLN A 97 1.93 -2.53 9.74
CA GLN A 97 0.96 -1.46 9.67
C GLN A 97 1.15 -0.60 8.41
N ALA A 98 2.39 -0.25 8.06
CA ALA A 98 2.67 0.58 6.90
C ALA A 98 2.31 -0.10 5.56
N VAL A 99 2.51 -1.41 5.46
CA VAL A 99 2.08 -2.21 4.29
C VAL A 99 0.57 -2.32 4.22
N HIS A 100 -0.08 -2.58 5.37
CA HIS A 100 -1.54 -2.61 5.45
C HIS A 100 -2.15 -1.28 5.00
N ASP A 101 -1.68 -0.17 5.56
CA ASP A 101 -2.20 1.16 5.26
C ASP A 101 -1.96 1.55 3.80
N TYR A 102 -0.84 1.11 3.21
CA TYR A 102 -0.60 1.30 1.77
C TYR A 102 -1.65 0.55 0.93
N HIS A 103 -1.93 -0.71 1.24
CA HIS A 103 -2.95 -1.47 0.52
C HIS A 103 -4.36 -0.89 0.71
N GLN A 104 -4.70 -0.43 1.91
CA GLN A 104 -5.99 0.21 2.17
C GLN A 104 -6.12 1.52 1.37
N MET A 105 -5.07 2.35 1.37
CA MET A 105 -5.02 3.58 0.59
C MET A 105 -5.19 3.29 -0.91
N GLN A 106 -4.43 2.33 -1.44
CA GLN A 106 -4.51 1.94 -2.85
C GLN A 106 -5.93 1.50 -3.22
N LYS A 107 -6.55 0.63 -2.42
CA LYS A 107 -7.92 0.17 -2.66
C LYS A 107 -8.91 1.34 -2.70
N LEU A 108 -8.85 2.24 -1.72
CA LEU A 108 -9.78 3.38 -1.66
C LEU A 108 -9.62 4.32 -2.87
N ILE A 109 -8.39 4.52 -3.35
CA ILE A 109 -8.11 5.30 -4.55
C ILE A 109 -8.73 4.60 -5.78
N GLU A 110 -8.58 3.28 -5.90
CA GLU A 110 -9.19 2.49 -6.98
C GLU A 110 -10.72 2.58 -6.96
N GLU A 111 -11.35 2.51 -5.79
CA GLU A 111 -12.81 2.67 -5.65
C GLU A 111 -13.29 4.06 -6.09
N VAL A 112 -12.57 5.12 -5.74
CA VAL A 112 -12.88 6.49 -6.20
C VAL A 112 -12.66 6.60 -7.71
N SER A 113 -11.57 6.04 -8.23
CA SER A 113 -11.27 6.04 -9.67
C SER A 113 -12.36 5.37 -10.49
N GLU A 114 -12.90 4.26 -10.02
CA GLU A 114 -13.99 3.53 -10.68
C GLU A 114 -15.29 4.36 -10.74
N LEU A 115 -15.58 5.12 -9.68
CA LEU A 115 -16.73 6.04 -9.68
C LEU A 115 -16.57 7.16 -10.71
N GLU A 116 -15.36 7.71 -10.87
CA GLU A 116 -15.09 8.71 -11.90
C GLU A 116 -15.14 8.10 -13.30
N TRP A 117 -14.66 6.87 -13.47
CA TRP A 117 -14.73 6.16 -14.74
C TRP A 117 -16.18 6.01 -15.22
N LYS A 118 -17.08 5.56 -14.35
CA LYS A 118 -18.52 5.46 -14.65
C LYS A 118 -19.13 6.79 -15.08
N ARG A 119 -18.80 7.88 -14.38
CA ARG A 119 -19.26 9.23 -14.75
C ARG A 119 -18.76 9.66 -16.12
N LEU A 120 -17.54 9.28 -16.50
CA LEU A 120 -17.00 9.57 -17.83
C LEU A 120 -17.72 8.76 -18.91
N GLU A 121 -18.05 7.50 -18.64
CA GLU A 121 -18.82 6.65 -19.56
C GLU A 121 -20.23 7.19 -19.80
N GLU A 122 -20.93 7.66 -18.75
CA GLU A 122 -22.25 8.29 -18.85
C GLU A 122 -22.28 9.57 -19.70
N ARG A 123 -21.12 10.21 -19.90
CA ARG A 123 -20.98 11.43 -20.72
C ARG A 123 -20.59 11.14 -22.16
N LYS A 124 -20.24 9.88 -22.51
CA LYS A 124 -19.98 9.51 -23.89
C LYS A 124 -21.31 9.52 -24.67
N PRO A 125 -21.32 10.08 -25.89
CA PRO A 125 -22.51 10.07 -26.75
C PRO A 125 -22.85 8.66 -27.24
#